data_AF-A0A2U1IJH3-F1
#
_entry.id   AF-A0A2U1IJH3-F1
#
_cell.length_a   1.000
_cell.length_b   1.000
_cell.length_c   1.000
_cell.angle_alpha   90.00
_cell.angle_beta   90.00
_cell.angle_gamma   90.00
#
_symmetry.space_group_name_H-M   'P 1'
#
loop_
_entity.id
_entity.type
_entity.pdbx_description
1 polymer ?
#
loop_
_entity_poly.entity_id
_entity_poly.type
_entity_poly.pdbx_seq_one_letter_code
_entity_poly.pdbx_strand_id
1 'polypeptide(L)'
;MAAVLLVAGALLGAYHHGVTVTDAKWLSAWHQRDADDRAAALENASRERAKEQAYQQSINKAVQDGQRIIDQATADAAAARASADGVRRAADDLARRLAASEAGGNSCTAAASKAATRAAAVLADVLKRADQRAGDLAAIADQARARGVTCEQAYDGLIRSSALH
;
A
#
# COMPACT_ATOMS: atom_id res chain seq x y z
N MET A 1 89.72 -15.93 6.01
CA MET A 1 88.92 -14.82 5.45
C MET A 1 88.10 -15.25 4.25
N ALA A 2 88.68 -15.76 3.15
CA ALA A 2 87.94 -16.12 1.93
C ALA A 2 86.79 -17.15 2.14
N ALA A 3 87.03 -18.24 2.88
CA ALA A 3 86.02 -19.25 3.15
C ALA A 3 84.81 -18.69 3.95
N VAL A 4 85.05 -17.80 4.90
CA VAL A 4 84.00 -17.16 5.72
C VAL A 4 83.13 -16.24 4.85
N LEU A 5 83.74 -15.49 3.94
CA LEU A 5 83.02 -14.61 3.00
C LEU A 5 82.15 -15.40 2.03
N LEU A 6 82.60 -16.56 1.56
CA LEU A 6 81.82 -17.44 0.69
C LEU A 6 80.59 -18.00 1.41
N VAL A 7 80.76 -18.46 2.65
CA VAL A 7 79.64 -18.97 3.47
C VAL A 7 78.63 -17.86 3.75
N ALA A 8 79.11 -16.66 4.13
CA ALA A 8 78.22 -15.52 4.37
C ALA A 8 77.44 -15.13 3.11
N GLY A 9 78.09 -15.10 1.94
CA GLY A 9 77.43 -14.83 0.66
C GLY A 9 76.38 -15.88 0.30
N ALA A 10 76.65 -17.16 0.53
CA ALA A 10 75.69 -18.24 0.30
C ALA A 10 74.45 -18.13 1.21
N LEU A 11 74.65 -17.81 2.49
CA LEU A 11 73.56 -17.62 3.44
C LEU A 11 72.70 -16.39 3.08
N LEU A 12 73.33 -15.28 2.70
CA LEU A 12 72.62 -14.08 2.22
C LEU A 12 71.83 -14.37 0.94
N GLY A 13 72.42 -15.09 -0.01
CA GLY A 13 71.73 -15.50 -1.24
C GLY A 13 70.52 -16.39 -0.97
N ALA A 14 70.67 -17.38 -0.09
CA ALA A 14 69.58 -18.26 0.31
C ALA A 14 68.46 -17.50 1.05
N TYR A 15 68.81 -16.57 1.94
CA TYR A 15 67.85 -15.72 2.63
C TYR A 15 67.06 -14.83 1.67
N HIS A 16 67.74 -14.09 0.77
CA HIS A 16 67.08 -13.22 -0.20
C HIS A 16 66.19 -14.01 -1.17
N HIS A 17 66.64 -15.18 -1.62
CA HIS A 17 65.81 -16.06 -2.44
C HIS A 17 64.57 -16.52 -1.68
N GLY A 18 64.73 -16.94 -0.42
CA GLY A 18 63.62 -17.32 0.47
C GLY A 18 62.59 -16.19 0.60
N VAL A 19 63.04 -14.98 0.94
CA VAL A 19 62.18 -13.78 1.05
C VAL A 19 61.42 -13.52 -0.25
N THR A 20 62.12 -13.54 -1.40
CA THR A 20 61.51 -13.27 -2.71
C THR A 20 60.43 -14.30 -3.04
N VAL A 21 60.68 -15.59 -2.79
CA VAL A 21 59.71 -16.67 -3.04
C VAL A 21 58.52 -16.56 -2.08
N THR A 22 58.75 -16.28 -0.81
CA THR A 22 57.67 -16.10 0.16
C THR A 22 56.81 -14.89 -0.16
N ASP A 23 57.42 -13.76 -0.54
CA ASP A 23 56.72 -12.53 -0.91
C ASP A 23 55.88 -12.76 -2.17
N ALA A 24 56.43 -13.40 -3.19
CA ALA A 24 55.70 -13.73 -4.41
C ALA A 24 54.49 -14.64 -4.12
N LYS A 25 54.68 -15.66 -3.25
CA LYS A 25 53.60 -16.56 -2.82
C LYS A 25 52.50 -15.81 -2.07
N TRP A 26 52.88 -14.97 -1.11
CA TRP A 26 51.90 -14.20 -0.33
C TRP A 26 51.18 -13.17 -1.19
N LEU A 27 51.89 -12.42 -2.05
CA LEU A 27 51.29 -11.45 -2.95
C LEU A 27 50.27 -12.11 -3.89
N SER A 28 50.59 -13.28 -4.43
CA SER A 28 49.64 -14.06 -5.24
C SER A 28 48.41 -14.49 -4.43
N ALA A 29 48.61 -14.99 -3.21
CA ALA A 29 47.49 -15.38 -2.33
C ALA A 29 46.60 -14.18 -1.95
N TRP A 30 47.19 -13.01 -1.69
CA TRP A 30 46.48 -11.77 -1.42
C TRP A 30 45.68 -11.30 -2.64
N HIS A 31 46.29 -11.28 -3.83
CA HIS A 31 45.57 -10.90 -5.04
C HIS A 31 44.41 -11.83 -5.37
N GLN A 32 44.57 -13.14 -5.16
CA GLN A 32 43.49 -14.09 -5.34
C GLN A 32 42.34 -13.80 -4.35
N ARG A 33 42.67 -13.61 -3.06
CA ARG A 33 41.67 -13.24 -2.05
C ARG A 33 40.96 -11.93 -2.37
N ASP A 34 41.68 -10.89 -2.77
CA ASP A 34 41.09 -9.60 -3.14
C ASP A 34 40.18 -9.72 -4.39
N ALA A 35 40.49 -10.64 -5.30
CA ALA A 35 39.63 -10.94 -6.45
C ALA A 35 38.35 -11.66 -6.00
N ASP A 36 38.49 -12.68 -5.17
CA ASP A 36 37.37 -13.47 -4.64
C ASP A 36 36.45 -12.62 -3.76
N ASP A 37 37.01 -11.79 -2.88
CA ASP A 37 36.28 -10.86 -2.02
C ASP A 37 35.51 -9.82 -2.83
N ARG A 38 36.10 -9.29 -3.92
CA ARG A 38 35.40 -8.38 -4.83
C ARG A 38 34.26 -9.08 -5.59
N ALA A 39 34.49 -10.31 -6.05
CA ALA A 39 33.45 -11.09 -6.73
C ALA A 39 32.28 -11.38 -5.78
N ALA A 40 32.56 -11.84 -4.56
CA ALA A 40 31.56 -12.09 -3.53
C ALA A 40 30.81 -10.80 -3.13
N ALA A 41 31.51 -9.66 -3.03
CA ALA A 41 30.89 -8.37 -2.74
C ALA A 41 29.93 -7.94 -3.85
N LEU A 42 30.31 -8.09 -5.12
CA LEU A 42 29.45 -7.77 -6.27
C LEU A 42 28.24 -8.69 -6.34
N GLU A 43 28.43 -9.99 -6.12
CA GLU A 43 27.33 -10.95 -6.10
C GLU A 43 26.34 -10.64 -4.97
N ASN A 44 26.83 -10.41 -3.76
CA ASN A 44 25.98 -10.04 -2.62
C ASN A 44 25.26 -8.71 -2.86
N ALA A 45 25.95 -7.70 -3.38
CA ALA A 45 25.33 -6.42 -3.70
C ALA A 45 24.24 -6.56 -4.77
N SER A 46 24.43 -7.41 -5.79
CA SER A 46 23.42 -7.65 -6.82
C SER A 46 22.21 -8.40 -6.28
N ARG A 47 22.42 -9.44 -5.46
CA ARG A 47 21.36 -10.20 -4.78
C ARG A 47 20.53 -9.33 -3.85
N GLU A 48 21.17 -8.54 -3.00
CA GLU A 48 20.44 -7.67 -2.06
C GLU A 48 19.72 -6.52 -2.79
N ARG A 49 20.30 -5.97 -3.87
CA ARG A 49 19.58 -4.99 -4.71
C ARG A 49 18.39 -5.60 -5.43
N ALA A 50 18.46 -6.85 -5.86
CA ALA A 50 17.31 -7.54 -6.48
C ALA A 50 16.17 -7.73 -5.47
N LYS A 51 16.48 -8.12 -4.23
CA LYS A 51 15.49 -8.20 -3.13
C LYS A 51 14.84 -6.86 -2.86
N GLU A 52 15.65 -5.81 -2.70
CA GLU A 52 15.16 -4.45 -2.47
C GLU A 52 14.23 -3.98 -3.59
N GLN A 53 14.61 -4.20 -4.85
CA GLN A 53 13.76 -3.86 -6.00
C GLN A 53 12.45 -4.65 -6.00
N ALA A 54 12.48 -5.94 -5.65
CA ALA A 54 11.27 -6.75 -5.56
C ALA A 54 10.33 -6.23 -4.47
N TYR A 55 10.84 -5.86 -3.29
CA TYR A 55 10.04 -5.25 -2.23
C TYR A 55 9.45 -3.91 -2.67
N GLN A 56 10.26 -3.02 -3.25
CA GLN A 56 9.77 -1.72 -3.71
C GLN A 56 8.67 -1.87 -4.77
N GLN A 57 8.83 -2.78 -5.73
CA GLN A 57 7.81 -3.05 -6.74
C GLN A 57 6.51 -3.56 -6.11
N SER A 58 6.60 -4.48 -5.14
CA SER A 58 5.42 -5.01 -4.46
C SER A 58 4.69 -3.94 -3.65
N ILE A 59 5.42 -3.08 -2.94
CA ILE A 59 4.84 -1.97 -2.19
C ILE A 59 4.19 -0.95 -3.14
N ASN A 60 4.86 -0.58 -4.22
CA ASN A 60 4.31 0.32 -5.23
C ASN A 60 2.99 -0.23 -5.82
N LYS A 61 2.95 -1.54 -6.07
CA LYS A 61 1.73 -2.23 -6.54
C LYS A 61 0.62 -2.18 -5.49
N ALA A 62 0.92 -2.48 -4.23
CA ALA A 62 -0.06 -2.43 -3.13
C ALA A 62 -0.64 -1.01 -2.97
N VAL A 63 0.20 0.03 -3.10
CA VAL A 63 -0.25 1.44 -3.08
C VAL A 63 -1.17 1.76 -4.26
N GLN A 64 -0.81 1.34 -5.48
CA GLN A 64 -1.66 1.56 -6.65
C GLN A 64 -2.99 0.81 -6.59
N ASP A 65 -2.97 -0.45 -6.16
CA ASP A 65 -4.16 -1.27 -6.00
C ASP A 65 -5.06 -0.69 -4.90
N GLY A 66 -4.47 -0.24 -3.77
CA GLY A 66 -5.16 0.47 -2.70
C GLY A 66 -5.80 1.79 -3.14
N GLN A 67 -5.08 2.61 -3.91
CA GLN A 67 -5.63 3.86 -4.46
C GLN A 67 -6.83 3.58 -5.38
N ARG A 68 -6.75 2.54 -6.22
CA ARG A 68 -7.87 2.14 -7.09
C ARG A 68 -9.13 1.79 -6.30
N ILE A 69 -8.97 1.12 -5.15
CA ILE A 69 -10.09 0.79 -4.26
C ILE A 69 -10.70 2.07 -3.66
N ILE A 70 -9.87 3.03 -3.26
CA ILE A 70 -10.33 4.33 -2.72
C ILE A 70 -11.10 5.11 -3.80
N ASP A 71 -10.57 5.17 -5.02
CA ASP A 71 -11.19 5.89 -6.12
C ASP A 71 -12.55 5.28 -6.47
N GLN A 72 -12.64 3.94 -6.51
CA GLN A 72 -13.89 3.24 -6.76
C GLN A 72 -14.91 3.48 -5.66
N ALA A 73 -14.53 3.34 -4.39
CA ALA A 73 -15.42 3.62 -3.26
C ALA A 73 -15.90 5.09 -3.26
N THR A 74 -15.04 6.02 -3.67
CA THR A 74 -15.39 7.45 -3.80
C THR A 74 -16.42 7.66 -4.91
N ALA A 75 -16.25 7.00 -6.06
CA ALA A 75 -17.20 7.05 -7.16
C ALA A 75 -18.56 6.43 -6.78
N ASP A 76 -18.54 5.26 -6.13
CA ASP A 76 -19.74 4.58 -5.66
C ASP A 76 -20.50 5.44 -4.63
N ALA A 77 -19.78 6.07 -3.69
CA ALA A 77 -20.36 7.00 -2.73
C ALA A 77 -20.95 8.24 -3.41
N ALA A 78 -20.33 8.76 -4.48
CA ALA A 78 -20.88 9.88 -5.24
C ALA A 78 -22.18 9.48 -5.97
N ALA A 79 -22.22 8.30 -6.60
CA ALA A 79 -23.41 7.77 -7.26
C ALA A 79 -24.57 7.53 -6.26
N ALA A 80 -24.26 7.00 -5.07
CA ALA A 80 -25.22 6.82 -3.99
C ALA A 80 -25.81 8.16 -3.52
N ARG A 81 -24.97 9.19 -3.30
CA ARG A 81 -25.43 10.54 -2.93
C ARG A 81 -26.35 11.15 -3.99
N ALA A 82 -25.99 11.02 -5.27
CA ALA A 82 -26.84 11.52 -6.36
C ALA A 82 -28.22 10.85 -6.39
N SER A 83 -28.27 9.53 -6.16
CA SER A 83 -29.51 8.77 -6.06
C SER A 83 -30.35 9.21 -4.86
N ALA A 84 -29.72 9.36 -3.70
CA ALA A 84 -30.36 9.84 -2.47
C ALA A 84 -30.93 11.26 -2.62
N ASP A 85 -30.22 12.16 -3.30
CA ASP A 85 -30.70 13.51 -3.59
C ASP A 85 -31.90 13.51 -4.55
N GLY A 86 -31.95 12.55 -5.48
CA GLY A 86 -33.12 12.30 -6.33
C GLY A 86 -34.34 11.86 -5.52
N VAL A 87 -34.16 10.88 -4.62
CA VAL A 87 -35.23 10.38 -3.74
C VAL A 87 -35.73 11.47 -2.79
N ARG A 88 -34.83 12.26 -2.20
CA ARG A 88 -35.20 13.41 -1.34
C ARG A 88 -36.05 14.43 -2.08
N ARG A 89 -35.65 14.82 -3.30
CA ARG A 89 -36.44 15.73 -4.14
C ARG A 89 -37.82 15.17 -4.49
N ALA A 90 -37.91 13.87 -4.78
CA ALA A 90 -39.19 13.22 -5.06
C ALA A 90 -40.11 13.18 -3.82
N ALA A 91 -39.55 12.93 -2.64
CA ALA A 91 -40.28 12.96 -1.37
C ALA A 91 -40.78 14.39 -1.04
N ASP A 92 -39.94 15.40 -1.22
CA ASP A 92 -40.31 16.81 -1.02
C ASP A 92 -41.40 17.27 -2.01
N ASP A 93 -41.35 16.80 -3.27
CA ASP A 93 -42.41 17.07 -4.26
C ASP A 93 -43.73 16.41 -3.89
N LEU A 94 -43.70 15.15 -3.46
CA LEU A 94 -44.90 14.44 -3.01
C LEU A 94 -45.52 15.11 -1.76
N ALA A 95 -44.70 15.49 -0.78
CA ALA A 95 -45.15 16.21 0.40
C ALA A 95 -45.80 17.56 0.06
N ARG A 96 -45.20 18.33 -0.87
CA ARG A 96 -45.78 19.59 -1.37
C ARG A 96 -47.12 19.37 -2.07
N ARG A 97 -47.25 18.34 -2.92
CA ARG A 97 -48.51 18.01 -3.61
C ARG A 97 -49.62 17.64 -2.64
N LEU A 98 -49.31 16.82 -1.63
CA LEU A 98 -50.26 16.44 -0.57
C LEU A 98 -50.75 17.68 0.22
N ALA A 99 -49.83 18.56 0.60
CA ALA A 99 -50.17 19.81 1.29
C ALA A 99 -51.03 20.76 0.43
N ALA A 100 -50.81 20.80 -0.88
CA ALA A 100 -51.63 21.59 -1.80
C ALA A 100 -53.04 21.02 -1.98
N SER A 101 -53.19 19.68 -2.06
CA SER A 101 -54.51 19.04 -2.16
C SER A 101 -55.38 19.23 -0.92
N GLU A 102 -54.74 19.37 0.23
CA GLU A 102 -55.39 19.66 1.53
C GLU A 102 -56.05 21.03 1.60
N ALA A 103 -55.45 22.05 0.97
CA ALA A 103 -55.97 23.41 1.01
C ALA A 103 -57.32 23.58 0.29
N GLY A 104 -57.76 22.59 -0.51
CA GLY A 104 -59.02 22.61 -1.26
C GLY A 104 -60.13 21.67 -0.75
N GLY A 105 -59.91 20.94 0.36
CA GLY A 105 -60.81 19.89 0.85
C GLY A 105 -61.99 20.36 1.73
N ASN A 106 -63.09 19.59 1.73
CA ASN A 106 -64.26 19.79 2.60
C ASN A 106 -63.96 19.42 4.08
N SER A 107 -64.66 20.05 5.03
CA SER A 107 -64.28 20.05 6.46
C SER A 107 -64.19 18.67 7.12
N CYS A 108 -64.98 17.68 6.67
CA CYS A 108 -64.98 16.32 7.21
C CYS A 108 -63.75 15.49 6.79
N THR A 109 -63.11 15.77 5.65
CA THR A 109 -61.91 15.04 5.19
C THR A 109 -60.61 15.73 5.61
N ALA A 110 -60.65 17.04 5.87
CA ALA A 110 -59.50 17.86 6.25
C ALA A 110 -58.70 17.31 7.45
N ALA A 111 -59.34 16.75 8.48
CA ALA A 111 -58.62 16.21 9.64
C ALA A 111 -57.80 14.94 9.32
N ALA A 112 -58.39 14.00 8.56
CA ALA A 112 -57.73 12.76 8.14
C ALA A 112 -56.58 13.04 7.16
N SER A 113 -56.83 13.97 6.25
CA SER A 113 -55.91 14.46 5.24
C SER A 113 -54.70 15.17 5.89
N LYS A 114 -54.92 15.83 7.05
CA LYS A 114 -53.86 16.55 7.81
C LYS A 114 -52.98 15.58 8.59
N ALA A 115 -53.58 14.50 9.09
CA ALA A 115 -52.85 13.39 9.69
C ALA A 115 -51.97 12.68 8.64
N ALA A 116 -52.49 12.44 7.43
CA ALA A 116 -51.74 11.84 6.32
C ALA A 116 -50.53 12.70 5.90
N THR A 117 -50.71 14.02 5.80
CA THR A 117 -49.62 14.96 5.46
C THR A 117 -48.52 14.97 6.52
N ARG A 118 -48.88 14.94 7.80
CA ARG A 118 -47.91 14.81 8.91
C ARG A 118 -47.16 13.48 8.88
N ALA A 119 -47.87 12.37 8.60
CA ALA A 119 -47.24 11.06 8.48
C ALA A 119 -46.24 11.02 7.31
N ALA A 120 -46.60 11.60 6.15
CA ALA A 120 -45.71 11.70 5.01
C ALA A 120 -44.45 12.54 5.32
N ALA A 121 -44.60 13.67 6.03
CA ALA A 121 -43.47 14.50 6.44
C ALA A 121 -42.51 13.76 7.39
N VAL A 122 -43.06 13.03 8.37
CA VAL A 122 -42.24 12.21 9.29
C VAL A 122 -41.51 11.10 8.54
N LEU A 123 -42.18 10.40 7.61
CA LEU A 123 -41.54 9.36 6.80
C LEU A 123 -40.40 9.92 5.94
N ALA A 124 -40.59 11.09 5.31
CA ALA A 124 -39.55 11.75 4.53
C ALA A 124 -38.32 12.12 5.40
N ASP A 125 -38.57 12.62 6.61
CA ASP A 125 -37.53 13.01 7.56
C ASP A 125 -36.78 11.79 8.15
N VAL A 126 -37.50 10.70 8.46
CA VAL A 126 -36.89 9.42 8.86
C VAL A 126 -36.05 8.84 7.73
N LEU A 127 -36.56 8.84 6.49
CA LEU A 127 -35.82 8.36 5.31
C LEU A 127 -34.52 9.16 5.12
N LYS A 128 -34.58 10.49 5.24
CA LYS A 128 -33.40 11.36 5.13
C LYS A 128 -32.35 11.05 6.20
N ARG A 129 -32.77 10.86 7.46
CA ARG A 129 -31.84 10.49 8.54
C ARG A 129 -31.25 9.09 8.37
N ALA A 130 -32.07 8.13 7.96
CA ALA A 130 -31.63 6.75 7.73
C ALA A 130 -30.60 6.68 6.60
N ASP A 131 -30.86 7.38 5.48
CA ASP A 131 -29.94 7.48 4.34
C ASP A 131 -28.63 8.17 4.73
N GLN A 132 -28.69 9.30 5.45
CA GLN A 132 -27.49 9.97 5.96
C GLN A 132 -26.64 9.02 6.82
N ARG A 133 -27.29 8.30 7.76
CA ARG A 133 -26.57 7.38 8.65
C ARG A 133 -25.98 6.19 7.90
N ALA A 134 -26.68 5.67 6.90
CA ALA A 134 -26.17 4.62 6.03
C ALA A 134 -24.93 5.10 5.24
N GLY A 135 -24.96 6.33 4.73
CA GLY A 135 -23.82 6.95 4.06
C GLY A 135 -22.59 7.13 4.97
N ASP A 136 -22.79 7.57 6.21
CA ASP A 136 -21.70 7.72 7.19
C ASP A 136 -21.05 6.36 7.51
N LEU A 137 -21.87 5.32 7.69
CA LEU A 137 -21.39 3.96 7.96
C LEU A 137 -20.65 3.37 6.75
N ALA A 138 -21.17 3.58 5.54
CA ALA A 138 -20.51 3.16 4.31
C ALA A 138 -19.12 3.82 4.18
N ALA A 139 -19.03 5.13 4.42
CA ALA A 139 -17.76 5.85 4.35
C ALA A 139 -16.71 5.29 5.32
N ILE A 140 -17.11 4.94 6.55
CA ILE A 140 -16.21 4.31 7.54
C ILE A 140 -15.79 2.91 7.07
N ALA A 141 -16.73 2.11 6.58
CA ALA A 141 -16.47 0.77 6.10
C ALA A 141 -15.52 0.76 4.89
N ASP A 142 -15.73 1.66 3.92
CA ASP A 142 -14.90 1.81 2.74
C ASP A 142 -13.47 2.23 3.10
N GLN A 143 -13.31 3.18 4.03
CA GLN A 143 -11.99 3.58 4.52
C GLN A 143 -11.27 2.45 5.25
N ALA A 144 -11.99 1.72 6.12
CA ALA A 144 -11.44 0.59 6.84
C ALA A 144 -11.01 -0.52 5.86
N ARG A 145 -11.85 -0.84 4.88
CA ARG A 145 -11.56 -1.83 3.84
C ARG A 145 -10.37 -1.43 2.98
N ALA A 146 -10.31 -0.18 2.51
CA ALA A 146 -9.20 0.30 1.70
C ALA A 146 -7.85 0.18 2.45
N ARG A 147 -7.82 0.57 3.73
CA ARG A 147 -6.63 0.44 4.58
C ARG A 147 -6.27 -1.03 4.81
N GLY A 148 -7.25 -1.87 5.16
CA GLY A 148 -7.05 -3.29 5.43
C GLY A 148 -6.46 -4.04 4.24
N VAL A 149 -7.09 -3.91 3.06
CA VAL A 149 -6.62 -4.57 1.83
C VAL A 149 -5.22 -4.08 1.44
N THR A 150 -4.92 -2.80 1.61
CA THR A 150 -3.57 -2.27 1.32
C THR A 150 -2.52 -2.88 2.26
N CYS A 151 -2.83 -3.01 3.56
CA CYS A 151 -1.95 -3.65 4.52
C CYS A 151 -1.71 -5.14 4.20
N GLU A 152 -2.77 -5.88 3.88
CA GLU A 152 -2.69 -7.29 3.50
C GLU A 152 -1.84 -7.48 2.24
N GLN A 153 -2.07 -6.67 1.20
CA GLN A 153 -1.29 -6.73 -0.04
C GLN A 153 0.19 -6.39 0.18
N ALA A 154 0.49 -5.41 1.02
CA ALA A 154 1.86 -5.06 1.37
C ALA A 154 2.55 -6.22 2.10
N TYR A 155 1.87 -6.84 3.06
CA TYR A 155 2.38 -7.98 3.81
C TYR A 155 2.60 -9.22 2.93
N ASP A 156 1.62 -9.59 2.11
CA ASP A 156 1.74 -10.68 1.15
C ASP A 156 2.89 -10.44 0.16
N GLY A 157 3.10 -9.18 -0.20
CA GLY A 157 4.23 -8.73 -0.99
C GLY A 157 5.57 -9.07 -0.37
N LEU A 158 5.74 -8.71 0.90
CA LEU A 158 6.95 -9.00 1.67
C LEU A 158 7.18 -10.52 1.78
N ILE A 159 6.15 -11.30 2.09
CA ILE A 159 6.26 -12.76 2.18
C ILE A 159 6.67 -13.37 0.84
N ARG A 160 5.99 -13.03 -0.26
CA ARG A 160 6.32 -13.60 -1.58
C ARG A 160 7.72 -13.23 -2.05
N SER A 161 8.13 -11.98 -1.86
CA SER A 161 9.47 -11.53 -2.23
C SER A 161 10.57 -12.20 -1.39
N SER A 162 10.27 -12.52 -0.13
CA SER A 162 11.17 -13.29 0.73
C SER A 162 11.24 -14.79 0.38
N ALA A 163 10.17 -15.38 -0.16
CA ALA A 163 10.12 -16.79 -0.54
C ALA A 163 10.74 -17.10 -1.93
N LEU A 164 10.96 -16.07 -2.75
CA LEU A 164 11.60 -16.16 -4.07
C LEU A 164 13.15 -16.18 -4.01
N HIS A 165 13.75 -16.00 -2.83
CA HIS A 165 15.20 -15.94 -2.61
C HIS A 165 15.62 -16.82 -1.44
#